data_AF-A0A1H3YEU4-F1
#
_entry.id   AF-A0A1H3YEU4-F1
#
_cell.length_a   1.000
_cell.length_b   1.000
_cell.length_c   1.000
_cell.angle_alpha   90.00
_cell.angle_beta   90.00
_cell.angle_gamma   90.00
#
_symmetry.space_group_name_H-M   'P 1'
#
loop_
_entity.id
_entity.type
_entity.pdbx_description
1 polymer ?
#
loop_
_entity_poly.entity_id
_entity_poly.type
_entity_poly.pdbx_seq_one_letter_code
_entity_poly.pdbx_strand_id
1 'polypeptide(L)'
;MNVHDSMVVRYSADLENETFAMYLKPDTEEGVKEVNFEGVLAHWFEYVASWNVLYDIEELDVKTFTSYFKKVLLEGESDGWPLFFETLEDLEEQLVNKGYKTYYISGCCGITGFVIAEQVSVKV
;
A
#
# COMPACT_ATOMS: atom_id res chain seq x y z
N MET A 1 -11.92 4.43 -2.33
CA MET A 1 -12.72 3.22 -2.73
C MET A 1 -13.80 2.99 -1.67
N ASN A 2 -14.88 2.19 -1.87
CA ASN A 2 -15.84 1.94 -0.78
C ASN A 2 -15.35 0.83 0.16
N VAL A 3 -14.33 1.17 0.96
CA VAL A 3 -13.68 0.31 1.96
C VAL A 3 -13.84 0.84 3.39
N HIS A 4 -14.50 1.99 3.54
CA HIS A 4 -14.71 2.62 4.84
C HIS A 4 -15.46 1.67 5.79
N ASP A 5 -15.07 1.68 7.06
CA ASP A 5 -15.59 0.79 8.11
C ASP A 5 -15.41 -0.72 7.83
N SER A 6 -14.59 -1.09 6.84
CA SER A 6 -14.31 -2.50 6.56
C SER A 6 -13.18 -3.02 7.43
N MET A 7 -13.42 -4.13 8.12
CA MET A 7 -12.40 -4.80 8.92
C MET A 7 -11.47 -5.60 8.00
N VAL A 8 -10.15 -5.44 8.13
CA VAL A 8 -9.20 -6.32 7.41
C VAL A 8 -9.13 -7.65 8.14
N VAL A 9 -9.62 -8.70 7.50
CA VAL A 9 -9.62 -10.07 8.04
C VAL A 9 -8.25 -10.72 7.85
N ARG A 10 -7.62 -10.45 6.70
CA ARG A 10 -6.25 -10.85 6.37
C ARG A 10 -5.72 -9.98 5.23
N TYR A 11 -4.41 -9.90 5.14
CA TYR A 11 -3.73 -9.53 3.90
C TYR A 11 -2.65 -10.57 3.58
N SER A 12 -2.23 -10.63 2.33
CA SER A 12 -1.16 -11.50 1.87
C SER A 12 -0.31 -10.80 0.82
N ALA A 13 1.01 -10.92 0.94
CA ALA A 13 1.97 -10.51 -0.08
C ALA A 13 2.54 -11.77 -0.73
N ASP A 14 2.41 -11.87 -2.05
CA ASP A 14 3.00 -12.92 -2.88
C ASP A 14 4.19 -12.33 -3.62
N LEU A 15 5.39 -12.70 -3.18
CA LEU A 15 6.65 -12.18 -3.73
C LEU A 15 7.03 -12.84 -5.05
N GLU A 16 6.47 -14.01 -5.36
CA GLU A 16 6.75 -14.71 -6.63
C GLU A 16 5.91 -14.14 -7.76
N ASN A 17 4.64 -13.83 -7.47
CA ASN A 17 3.70 -13.29 -8.46
C ASN A 17 3.56 -11.76 -8.40
N GLU A 18 4.29 -11.09 -7.51
CA GLU A 18 4.26 -9.64 -7.31
C GLU A 18 2.83 -9.12 -7.04
N THR A 19 2.11 -9.78 -6.12
CA THR A 19 0.74 -9.38 -5.76
C THR A 19 0.59 -9.09 -4.27
N PHE A 20 -0.35 -8.21 -3.94
CA PHE A 20 -0.76 -7.94 -2.57
C PHE A 20 -2.28 -7.92 -2.52
N ALA A 21 -2.87 -8.69 -1.62
CA ALA A 21 -4.31 -8.80 -1.51
C ALA A 21 -4.77 -8.52 -0.08
N MET A 22 -5.76 -7.65 0.09
CA MET A 22 -6.48 -7.44 1.34
C MET A 22 -7.87 -8.03 1.26
N TYR A 23 -8.25 -8.78 2.28
CA TYR A 23 -9.55 -9.42 2.40
C TYR A 23 -10.33 -8.75 3.51
N LEU A 24 -11.47 -8.21 3.14
CA LEU A 24 -12.24 -7.29 3.95
C LEU A 24 -13.55 -7.94 4.38
N LYS A 25 -13.95 -7.61 5.60
CA LYS A 25 -15.32 -7.81 6.07
C LYS A 25 -15.98 -6.43 6.09
N PRO A 26 -16.75 -6.07 5.05
CA PRO A 26 -17.47 -4.80 5.02
C PRO A 26 -18.62 -4.79 6.02
N ASP A 27 -19.05 -3.59 6.43
CA ASP A 27 -20.22 -3.40 7.30
C ASP A 27 -21.55 -3.58 6.55
N THR A 28 -21.53 -3.56 5.21
CA THR A 28 -22.69 -3.76 4.34
C THR A 28 -22.44 -4.88 3.32
N GLU A 29 -23.50 -5.53 2.82
CA GLU A 29 -23.37 -6.63 1.83
C GLU A 29 -22.82 -6.18 0.47
N GLU A 30 -22.95 -4.89 0.15
CA GLU A 30 -22.48 -4.24 -1.08
C GLU A 30 -21.07 -3.61 -0.93
N GLY A 31 -20.41 -3.79 0.22
CA GLY A 31 -19.07 -3.26 0.44
C GLY A 31 -17.98 -4.09 -0.24
N VAL A 32 -16.82 -3.49 -0.46
CA VAL A 32 -15.66 -4.18 -1.04
C VAL A 32 -15.23 -5.32 -0.12
N LYS A 33 -15.14 -6.53 -0.67
CA LYS A 33 -14.70 -7.76 0.01
C LYS A 33 -13.22 -8.04 -0.20
N GLU A 34 -12.64 -7.55 -1.29
CA GLU A 34 -11.25 -7.82 -1.64
C GLU A 34 -10.64 -6.63 -2.39
N VAL A 35 -9.42 -6.26 -2.03
CA VAL A 35 -8.59 -5.28 -2.76
C VAL A 35 -7.33 -5.99 -3.21
N ASN A 36 -7.06 -5.98 -4.51
CA ASN A 36 -5.92 -6.66 -5.11
C ASN A 36 -5.01 -5.65 -5.79
N PHE A 37 -3.72 -5.73 -5.51
CA PHE A 37 -2.66 -4.99 -6.16
C PHE A 37 -1.81 -5.96 -6.98
N GLU A 38 -1.45 -5.55 -8.18
CA GLU A 38 -0.65 -6.32 -9.13
C GLU A 38 0.57 -5.51 -9.56
N GLY A 39 1.68 -6.20 -9.87
CA GLY A 39 2.97 -5.55 -10.11
C GLY A 39 3.47 -4.85 -8.85
N VAL A 40 3.35 -5.52 -7.69
CA VAL A 40 3.71 -4.96 -6.39
C VAL A 40 5.22 -4.91 -6.24
N LEU A 41 5.75 -3.70 -6.09
CA LEU A 41 7.16 -3.45 -5.78
C LEU A 41 7.44 -3.63 -4.29
N ALA A 42 6.62 -3.01 -3.44
CA ALA A 42 6.81 -2.99 -2.00
C ALA A 42 5.51 -2.62 -1.27
N HIS A 43 5.42 -3.01 0.00
CA HIS A 43 4.38 -2.54 0.91
C HIS A 43 4.99 -2.31 2.29
N TRP A 44 4.33 -1.48 3.10
CA TRP A 44 4.72 -1.25 4.48
C TRP A 44 3.51 -0.88 5.33
N PHE A 45 3.46 -1.40 6.55
CA PHE A 45 2.49 -1.06 7.60
C PHE A 45 3.19 -1.06 8.95
N GLU A 46 2.87 -0.09 9.82
CA GLU A 46 3.52 0.05 11.13
C GLU A 46 2.73 -0.63 12.24
N TYR A 47 3.29 -1.68 12.86
CA TYR A 47 2.72 -2.34 14.05
C TYR A 47 1.28 -2.87 13.87
N VAL A 48 1.01 -3.56 12.76
CA VAL A 48 -0.32 -4.14 12.48
C VAL A 48 -0.78 -5.01 13.65
N ALA A 49 -1.95 -4.67 14.19
CA ALA A 49 -2.64 -5.42 15.22
C ALA A 49 -3.98 -5.96 14.71
N SER A 50 -4.53 -6.94 15.43
CA SER A 50 -5.90 -7.43 15.22
C SER A 50 -6.94 -6.33 15.40
N TRP A 51 -8.13 -6.51 14.83
CA TRP A 51 -9.25 -5.57 14.92
C TRP A 51 -8.99 -4.21 14.24
N ASN A 52 -8.16 -4.21 13.19
CA ASN A 52 -7.97 -3.03 12.38
C ASN A 52 -9.12 -2.84 11.37
N VAL A 53 -9.38 -1.59 11.05
CA VAL A 53 -10.44 -1.12 10.16
C VAL A 53 -9.84 -0.13 9.18
N LEU A 54 -10.27 -0.19 7.92
CA LEU A 54 -9.88 0.75 6.89
C LEU A 54 -10.76 2.01 6.95
N TYR A 55 -10.12 3.16 6.77
CA TYR A 55 -10.80 4.43 6.57
C TYR A 55 -10.88 4.74 5.08
N ASP A 56 -9.77 4.66 4.35
CA ASP A 56 -9.74 4.79 2.89
C ASP A 56 -8.48 4.16 2.28
N ILE A 57 -8.53 3.93 0.97
CA ILE A 57 -7.39 3.63 0.11
C ILE A 57 -7.39 4.67 -1.01
N GLU A 58 -6.34 5.48 -1.04
CA GLU A 58 -6.17 6.56 -2.01
C GLU A 58 -4.86 6.41 -2.77
N GLU A 59 -4.86 6.78 -4.05
CA GLU A 59 -3.64 6.93 -4.84
C GLU A 59 -3.05 8.30 -4.53
N LEU A 60 -1.83 8.32 -4.02
CA LEU A 60 -1.03 9.54 -3.86
C LEU A 60 -0.19 9.76 -5.11
N ASP A 61 0.09 11.02 -5.46
CA ASP A 61 1.18 11.30 -6.37
C ASP A 61 2.52 10.96 -5.70
N VAL A 62 3.50 10.57 -6.51
CA VAL A 62 4.78 10.04 -6.03
C VAL A 62 5.51 11.00 -5.08
N LYS A 63 5.43 12.31 -5.34
CA LYS A 63 6.09 13.34 -4.52
C LYS A 63 5.41 13.52 -3.16
N THR A 64 4.08 13.51 -3.14
CA THR A 64 3.33 13.50 -1.87
C THR A 64 3.65 12.23 -1.08
N PHE A 65 3.70 11.09 -1.73
CA PHE A 65 4.05 9.80 -1.12
C PHE A 65 5.45 9.82 -0.48
N THR A 66 6.50 10.19 -1.22
CA THR A 66 7.88 10.21 -0.71
C THR A 66 8.04 11.20 0.43
N SER A 67 7.35 12.34 0.38
CA SER A 67 7.31 13.30 1.49
C SER A 67 6.67 12.70 2.74
N TYR A 68 5.53 12.02 2.60
CA TYR A 68 4.79 11.44 3.72
C TYR A 68 5.52 10.28 4.39
N PHE A 69 6.14 9.40 3.58
CA PHE A 69 6.85 8.20 4.04
C PHE A 69 8.37 8.33 4.06
N LYS A 70 8.89 9.57 3.98
CA LYS A 70 10.33 9.87 3.93
C LYS A 70 11.16 9.09 4.94
N LYS A 71 10.72 9.07 6.20
CA LYS A 71 11.44 8.37 7.27
C LYS A 71 11.59 6.88 6.97
N VAL A 72 10.50 6.22 6.60
CA VAL A 72 10.46 4.78 6.32
C VAL A 72 11.31 4.44 5.10
N LEU A 73 11.22 5.25 4.04
CA LEU A 73 12.00 5.08 2.82
C LEU A 73 13.50 5.18 3.08
N LEU A 74 13.94 6.16 3.87
CA LEU A 74 15.35 6.31 4.24
C LEU A 74 15.84 5.23 5.21
N GLU A 75 14.98 4.71 6.10
CA GLU A 75 15.33 3.59 6.98
C GLU A 75 15.53 2.27 6.21
N GLY A 76 14.79 2.07 5.11
CA GLY A 76 14.93 0.88 4.25
C GLY A 76 15.99 0.99 3.14
N GLU A 77 16.53 2.19 2.89
CA GLU A 77 17.49 2.45 1.81
C GLU A 77 18.69 1.50 1.84
N SER A 78 19.27 1.27 3.03
CA SER A 78 20.45 0.41 3.18
C SER A 78 20.19 -1.06 2.87
N ASP A 79 18.92 -1.47 2.90
CA ASP A 79 18.48 -2.82 2.51
C ASP A 79 18.08 -2.89 1.03
N GLY A 80 18.30 -1.82 0.26
CA GLY A 80 17.91 -1.72 -1.15
C GLY A 80 16.40 -1.56 -1.34
N TRP A 81 15.69 -1.11 -0.31
CA TRP A 81 14.22 -1.02 -0.29
C TRP A 81 13.73 0.43 -0.46
N PRO A 82 12.61 0.67 -1.19
CA PRO A 82 11.91 -0.29 -2.04
C PRO A 82 12.64 -0.55 -3.38
N LEU A 83 13.61 0.32 -3.71
CA LEU A 83 14.59 0.19 -4.78
C LEU A 83 15.92 0.74 -4.26
N PHE A 84 17.01 0.46 -4.98
CA PHE A 84 18.25 1.19 -4.77
C PHE A 84 18.12 2.60 -5.36
N PHE A 85 18.40 3.63 -4.56
CA PHE A 85 18.39 5.03 -4.97
C PHE A 85 19.48 5.82 -4.25
N GLU A 86 19.98 6.90 -4.86
CA GLU A 86 20.95 7.81 -4.22
C GLU A 86 20.26 8.96 -3.48
N THR A 87 19.11 9.40 -3.98
CA THR A 87 18.28 10.45 -3.35
C THR A 87 16.80 10.11 -3.48
N LEU A 88 15.94 10.80 -2.72
CA LEU A 88 14.50 10.62 -2.85
C LEU A 88 14.00 11.05 -4.24
N GLU A 89 14.61 12.07 -4.83
CA GLU A 89 14.29 12.50 -6.19
C GLU A 89 14.60 11.41 -7.23
N ASP A 90 15.72 10.69 -7.08
CA ASP A 90 16.05 9.51 -7.91
C ASP A 90 15.00 8.41 -7.73
N LEU A 91 14.60 8.11 -6.48
CA LEU A 91 13.50 7.17 -6.23
C LEU A 91 12.20 7.63 -6.92
N GLU A 92 11.83 8.91 -6.81
CA GLU A 92 10.64 9.48 -7.45
C GLU A 92 10.68 9.28 -8.96
N GLU A 93 11.80 9.60 -9.62
CA GLU A 93 11.98 9.40 -11.06
C GLU A 93 11.88 7.93 -11.45
N GLN A 94 12.48 7.02 -10.67
CA GLN A 94 12.42 5.58 -10.93
C GLN A 94 10.98 5.06 -10.83
N LEU A 95 10.21 5.47 -9.82
CA LEU A 95 8.81 5.06 -9.66
C LEU A 95 7.96 5.52 -10.85
N VAL A 96 8.10 6.77 -11.26
CA VAL A 96 7.38 7.33 -12.42
C VAL A 96 7.78 6.63 -13.72
N ASN A 97 9.08 6.49 -13.98
CA ASN A 97 9.58 5.92 -15.24
C ASN A 97 9.25 4.43 -15.40
N LYS A 98 9.16 3.69 -14.29
CA LYS A 98 8.77 2.28 -14.29
C LYS A 98 7.24 2.08 -14.26
N GLY A 99 6.45 3.16 -14.16
CA GLY A 99 4.99 3.10 -14.21
C GLY A 99 4.33 2.66 -12.90
N TYR A 100 5.05 2.74 -11.77
CA TYR A 100 4.48 2.44 -10.46
C TYR A 100 3.57 3.56 -9.96
N LYS A 101 2.57 3.16 -9.19
CA LYS A 101 1.65 4.02 -8.44
C LYS A 101 1.84 3.79 -6.96
N THR A 102 1.50 4.81 -6.17
CA THR A 102 1.67 4.79 -4.71
C THR A 102 0.32 4.88 -4.04
N TYR A 103 -0.08 3.83 -3.34
CA TYR A 103 -1.37 3.73 -2.67
C TYR A 103 -1.21 3.91 -1.18
N TYR A 104 -1.79 4.97 -0.64
CA TYR A 104 -1.91 5.19 0.79
C TYR A 104 -3.11 4.43 1.33
N ILE A 105 -2.86 3.63 2.36
CA ILE A 105 -3.88 2.87 3.06
C ILE A 105 -4.00 3.50 4.43
N SER A 106 -5.17 4.02 4.74
CA SER A 106 -5.46 4.64 6.03
C SER A 106 -6.37 3.74 6.86
N GLY A 107 -6.08 3.64 8.15
CA GLY A 107 -6.90 2.87 9.07
C GLY A 107 -6.49 3.02 10.52
N CYS A 108 -6.95 2.10 11.36
CA CYS A 108 -6.57 2.04 12.77
C CYS A 108 -5.68 0.84 13.07
N CYS A 109 -5.15 0.78 14.30
CA CYS A 109 -4.45 -0.40 14.82
C CYS A 109 -3.28 -0.87 13.94
N GLY A 110 -2.51 0.08 13.41
CA GLY A 110 -1.25 -0.17 12.71
C GLY A 110 -1.37 -0.53 11.23
N ILE A 111 -2.56 -0.51 10.63
CA ILE A 111 -2.75 -0.76 9.20
C ILE A 111 -2.52 0.49 8.32
N THR A 112 -2.23 1.64 8.92
CA THR A 112 -1.86 2.84 8.15
C THR A 112 -0.48 2.65 7.55
N GLY A 113 -0.40 2.83 6.24
CA GLY A 113 0.81 2.54 5.48
C GLY A 113 0.59 2.67 3.99
N PHE A 114 1.29 1.85 3.21
CA PHE A 114 1.21 1.95 1.76
C PHE A 114 1.47 0.64 1.02
N VAL A 115 1.06 0.63 -0.24
CA VAL A 115 1.47 -0.33 -1.26
C VAL A 115 1.96 0.44 -2.49
N ILE A 116 3.12 0.07 -3.02
CA ILE A 116 3.62 0.53 -4.32
C ILE A 116 3.37 -0.58 -5.33
N ALA A 117 2.55 -0.28 -6.35
CA ALA A 117 2.13 -1.28 -7.34
C ALA A 117 1.80 -0.62 -8.68
N GLU A 118 1.71 -1.40 -9.75
CA GLU A 118 1.31 -0.89 -11.07
C GLU A 118 -0.19 -0.59 -11.15
N GLN A 119 -1.01 -1.42 -10.49
CA GLN A 119 -2.46 -1.27 -10.49
C GLN A 119 -3.15 -1.84 -9.26
N VAL A 120 -4.40 -1.42 -9.07
CA VAL A 120 -5.29 -1.89 -8.01
C VAL A 120 -6.67 -2.22 -8.59
N SER A 121 -7.26 -3.30 -8.11
CA SER A 121 -8.63 -3.72 -8.43
C SER A 121 -9.39 -4.10 -7.17
N VAL A 122 -10.72 -4.10 -7.24
CA VAL A 122 -11.59 -4.43 -6.11
C VAL A 122 -12.60 -5.50 -6.51
N LYS A 123 -12.98 -6.34 -5.55
CA LYS A 123 -14.14 -7.24 -5.65
C LYS A 123 -15.16 -6.85 -4.58
N VAL A 124 -16.41 -6.73 -5.01
CA VAL A 124 -17.57 -6.41 -4.16
C VAL A 124 -18.28 -7.70 -3.77
#